data_AF-R4K5R8-F1
#
_entry.id   AF-R4K5R8-F1
#
_cell.length_a   1.000
_cell.length_b   1.000
_cell.length_c   1.000
_cell.angle_alpha   90.00
_cell.angle_beta   90.00
_cell.angle_gamma   90.00
#
_symmetry.space_group_name_H-M   'P 1'
#
loop_
_entity.id
_entity.type
_entity.pdbx_description
1 polymer ?
#
loop_
_entity_poly.entity_id
_entity_poly.type
_entity_poly.pdbx_seq_one_letter_code
_entity_poly.pdbx_strand_id
1 'polypeptide(L)'
;MKKSEIKTLALSIGMLVFLSGCSIKKSNNLSNSSSIPNNNVKTNESTSYSSSSSEQTPGSVKIKYNLNYIRKLASNQVAVWIEDSQGNYIKSLYASKYTADGGYKQRPEALTEWISKSGWKNATKNEIDTVSGATQNPGNINLTWDCKDEKGAAVKPGKYIYIVEGNIYWGSRVLYKGDIEIGNSENTSNAKANYINKDSSNNDTLIKNVSAEFTPKK
;
A
#
# COMPACT_ATOMS: atom_id res chain seq x y z
N MET A 1 -2.98 -48.82 -0.47
CA MET A 1 -4.19 -48.32 -1.17
C MET A 1 -5.32 -48.19 -0.15
N LYS A 2 -5.72 -46.96 0.19
CA LYS A 2 -6.93 -46.66 0.96
C LYS A 2 -7.73 -45.62 0.16
N LYS A 3 -8.91 -46.01 -0.31
CA LYS A 3 -9.88 -45.14 -1.01
C LYS A 3 -10.51 -44.21 0.02
N SER A 4 -10.47 -42.90 -0.22
CA SER A 4 -11.25 -41.91 0.51
C SER A 4 -12.39 -41.42 -0.38
N GLU A 5 -13.62 -41.60 0.09
CA GLU A 5 -14.86 -41.18 -0.55
C GLU A 5 -15.01 -39.65 -0.50
N ILE A 6 -15.35 -39.06 -1.64
CA ILE A 6 -15.62 -37.63 -1.80
C ILE A 6 -17.12 -37.42 -1.60
N LYS A 7 -17.52 -36.72 -0.53
CA LYS A 7 -18.90 -36.26 -0.34
C LYS A 7 -19.09 -34.93 -1.07
N THR A 8 -19.90 -34.95 -2.11
CA THR A 8 -20.39 -33.78 -2.86
C THR A 8 -21.33 -32.94 -1.99
N LEU A 9 -20.98 -31.68 -1.72
CA LEU A 9 -21.91 -30.67 -1.22
C LEU A 9 -22.42 -29.82 -2.40
N ALA A 10 -23.74 -29.81 -2.60
CA ALA A 10 -24.41 -28.98 -3.58
C ALA A 10 -24.48 -27.51 -3.11
N LEU A 11 -24.02 -26.58 -3.96
CA LEU A 11 -24.24 -25.14 -3.80
C LEU A 11 -25.66 -24.79 -4.30
N SER A 12 -26.48 -24.22 -3.43
CA SER A 12 -27.76 -23.58 -3.81
C SER A 12 -27.50 -22.11 -4.14
N ILE A 13 -27.73 -21.72 -5.40
CA ILE A 13 -27.69 -20.34 -5.87
C ILE A 13 -29.12 -19.80 -5.83
N GLY A 14 -29.40 -18.93 -4.87
CA GLY A 14 -30.60 -18.09 -4.84
C GLY A 14 -30.31 -16.77 -5.57
N MET A 15 -30.80 -16.64 -6.80
CA MET A 15 -30.78 -15.41 -7.58
C MET A 15 -32.07 -14.62 -7.31
N LEU A 16 -31.97 -13.50 -6.58
CA LEU A 16 -33.07 -12.54 -6.45
C LEU A 16 -32.82 -11.37 -7.41
N VAL A 17 -33.72 -11.19 -8.37
CA VAL A 17 -33.75 -10.05 -9.29
C VAL A 17 -34.85 -9.11 -8.80
N PHE A 18 -34.48 -7.90 -8.37
CA PHE A 18 -35.43 -6.80 -8.21
C PHE A 18 -35.25 -5.81 -9.35
N LEU A 19 -36.27 -5.74 -10.20
CA LEU A 19 -36.50 -4.70 -11.20
C LEU A 19 -37.36 -3.59 -10.58
N SER A 20 -36.89 -2.35 -10.65
CA SER A 20 -37.63 -1.07 -10.66
C SER A 20 -36.58 0.04 -10.71
N GLY A 21 -36.57 1.07 -11.55
CA GLY A 21 -37.65 1.74 -12.27
C GLY A 21 -37.39 3.26 -12.11
N CYS A 22 -37.30 3.98 -13.22
CA CYS A 22 -36.78 5.35 -13.38
C CYS A 22 -37.48 6.47 -12.57
N SER A 23 -36.77 7.58 -12.28
CA SER A 23 -37.10 8.90 -12.86
C SER A 23 -36.16 10.03 -12.44
N ILE A 24 -35.70 10.77 -13.45
CA ILE A 24 -34.96 12.03 -13.40
C ILE A 24 -35.95 13.20 -13.39
N LYS A 25 -35.77 14.19 -12.51
CA LYS A 25 -36.34 15.53 -12.70
C LYS A 25 -35.25 16.59 -12.50
N LYS A 26 -34.86 17.21 -13.62
CA LYS A 26 -34.04 18.41 -13.70
C LYS A 26 -35.01 19.60 -13.85
N SER A 27 -34.93 20.58 -12.96
CA SER A 27 -35.65 21.85 -13.10
C SER A 27 -34.64 22.94 -13.43
N ASN A 28 -34.69 23.43 -14.67
CA ASN A 28 -34.13 24.72 -15.05
C ASN A 28 -35.23 25.77 -14.86
N ASN A 29 -34.91 26.94 -14.31
CA ASN A 29 -35.59 28.16 -14.72
C ASN A 29 -34.66 29.36 -14.70
N LEU A 30 -34.86 30.19 -15.72
CA LEU A 30 -33.99 31.23 -16.23
C LEU A 30 -34.62 32.59 -15.94
N SER A 31 -33.74 33.59 -15.75
CA SER A 31 -33.87 35.01 -16.16
C SER A 31 -34.93 35.94 -15.55
N ASN A 32 -34.40 37.02 -14.94
CA ASN A 32 -34.66 38.46 -15.17
C ASN A 32 -34.85 39.20 -13.83
N SER A 33 -34.46 40.45 -13.60
CA SER A 33 -33.63 41.47 -14.26
C SER A 33 -33.62 42.65 -13.28
N SER A 34 -32.52 43.42 -13.25
CA SER A 34 -32.42 44.86 -12.90
C SER A 34 -32.90 45.38 -11.53
N SER A 35 -31.95 45.83 -10.70
CA SER A 35 -31.88 47.21 -10.17
C SER A 35 -30.69 47.40 -9.20
N ILE A 36 -29.80 48.37 -9.47
CA ILE A 36 -28.79 48.88 -8.53
C ILE A 36 -29.40 50.09 -7.78
N PRO A 37 -29.22 50.19 -6.45
CA PRO A 37 -28.53 51.36 -5.91
C PRO A 37 -27.47 51.02 -4.83
N ASN A 38 -26.42 51.85 -4.81
CA ASN A 38 -25.35 51.91 -3.82
C ASN A 38 -25.87 52.14 -2.39
N ASN A 39 -25.30 51.44 -1.40
CA ASN A 39 -24.78 52.05 -0.16
C ASN A 39 -24.03 51.06 0.76
N ASN A 40 -22.80 51.46 1.11
CA ASN A 40 -22.01 51.27 2.33
C ASN A 40 -22.03 49.93 3.12
N VAL A 41 -20.84 49.32 3.12
CA VAL A 41 -20.09 48.70 4.23
C VAL A 41 -20.88 47.89 5.27
N LYS A 42 -20.67 46.57 5.24
CA LYS A 42 -20.42 45.74 6.44
C LYS A 42 -19.55 44.53 6.04
N THR A 43 -18.50 44.35 6.82
CA THR A 43 -17.59 43.19 6.88
C THR A 43 -18.36 41.88 7.05
N ASN A 44 -17.97 40.82 6.31
CA ASN A 44 -17.53 39.54 6.86
C ASN A 44 -17.28 38.50 5.75
N GLU A 45 -16.08 37.91 5.82
CA GLU A 45 -15.73 36.51 5.57
C GLU A 45 -16.51 35.73 4.51
N SER A 46 -15.79 35.25 3.49
CA SER A 46 -15.73 33.81 3.18
C SER A 46 -14.64 33.49 2.18
N THR A 47 -13.57 32.94 2.75
CA THR A 47 -12.89 31.73 2.25
C THR A 47 -12.17 31.84 0.90
N SER A 48 -11.04 32.54 0.94
CA SER A 48 -9.89 32.19 0.11
C SER A 48 -9.51 30.73 0.37
N TYR A 49 -9.62 29.88 -0.65
CA TYR A 49 -8.98 28.57 -0.67
C TYR A 49 -7.47 28.78 -0.59
N SER A 50 -6.94 28.73 0.63
CA SER A 50 -5.50 28.74 0.87
C SER A 50 -4.93 27.42 0.41
N SER A 51 -4.33 27.47 -0.78
CA SER A 51 -3.07 26.84 -1.15
C SER A 51 -2.35 26.04 -0.05
N SER A 52 -2.15 24.75 -0.36
CA SER A 52 -1.22 23.77 0.20
C SER A 52 -0.25 24.28 1.28
N SER A 53 -0.60 24.09 2.55
CA SER A 53 0.41 24.00 3.61
C SER A 53 1.10 22.64 3.48
N SER A 54 2.34 22.62 2.98
CA SER A 54 3.20 21.45 3.14
C SER A 54 3.51 21.29 4.63
N GLU A 55 2.68 20.51 5.35
CA GLU A 55 2.97 20.16 6.73
C GLU A 55 4.39 19.59 6.83
N GLN A 56 5.14 20.06 7.82
CA GLN A 56 6.49 19.62 8.07
C GLN A 56 6.46 18.13 8.45
N THR A 57 7.28 17.31 7.78
CA THR A 57 7.35 15.87 8.10
C THR A 57 7.71 15.67 9.58
N PRO A 58 7.05 14.71 10.27
CA PRO A 58 7.34 14.40 11.67
C PRO A 58 8.73 13.76 11.87
N GLY A 59 9.36 13.24 10.81
CA GLY A 59 10.65 12.58 10.92
C GLY A 59 10.90 11.60 9.76
N SER A 60 11.59 10.51 10.05
CA SER A 60 11.82 9.44 9.08
C SER A 60 11.83 8.08 9.75
N VAL A 61 11.39 7.05 9.02
CA VAL A 61 11.46 5.65 9.43
C VAL A 61 12.46 4.91 8.55
N LYS A 62 13.45 4.25 9.17
CA LYS A 62 14.38 3.36 8.50
C LYS A 62 13.93 1.92 8.66
N ILE A 63 13.57 1.27 7.56
CA ILE A 63 13.20 -0.15 7.50
C ILE A 63 14.43 -0.96 7.10
N LYS A 64 14.71 -2.03 7.86
CA LYS A 64 15.89 -2.87 7.71
C LYS A 64 15.48 -4.32 7.53
N TYR A 65 16.22 -5.05 6.72
CA TYR A 65 16.11 -6.51 6.62
C TYR A 65 17.36 -7.12 6.00
N ASN A 66 17.57 -8.42 6.23
CA ASN A 66 18.56 -9.18 5.49
C ASN A 66 17.89 -9.87 4.30
N LEU A 67 18.44 -9.69 3.12
CA LEU A 67 18.01 -10.33 1.88
C LEU A 67 18.99 -11.45 1.52
N ASN A 68 18.48 -12.64 1.31
CA ASN A 68 19.22 -13.76 0.72
C ASN A 68 18.84 -13.92 -0.76
N TYR A 69 19.65 -14.66 -1.51
CA TYR A 69 19.30 -15.02 -2.89
C TYR A 69 18.91 -16.49 -2.98
N ILE A 70 17.76 -16.75 -3.60
CA ILE A 70 17.30 -18.11 -3.90
C ILE A 70 17.60 -18.39 -5.37
N ARG A 71 18.46 -19.38 -5.64
CA ARG A 71 18.81 -19.82 -7.01
C ARG A 71 17.71 -20.70 -7.62
N LYS A 72 16.50 -20.16 -7.75
CA LYS A 72 15.34 -20.83 -8.36
C LYS A 72 14.63 -19.88 -9.33
N LEU A 73 13.80 -20.45 -10.20
CA LEU A 73 12.85 -19.67 -10.98
C LEU A 73 11.73 -19.15 -10.08
N ALA A 74 11.06 -18.09 -10.51
CA ALA A 74 9.90 -17.52 -9.79
C ALA A 74 10.18 -17.22 -8.31
N SER A 75 11.35 -16.65 -8.03
CA SER A 75 11.81 -16.25 -6.70
C SER A 75 12.38 -14.82 -6.70
N ASN A 76 12.80 -14.36 -5.53
CA ASN A 76 13.55 -13.12 -5.31
C ASN A 76 12.83 -11.83 -5.73
N GLN A 77 11.50 -11.85 -5.76
CA GLN A 77 10.72 -10.61 -5.86
C GLN A 77 10.45 -10.10 -4.46
N VAL A 78 10.60 -8.79 -4.25
CA VAL A 78 10.35 -8.13 -2.96
C VAL A 78 9.56 -6.85 -3.20
N ALA A 79 8.62 -6.55 -2.30
CA ALA A 79 7.97 -5.25 -2.18
C ALA A 79 8.00 -4.77 -0.73
N VAL A 80 8.13 -3.46 -0.56
CA VAL A 80 8.11 -2.77 0.74
C VAL A 80 7.15 -1.61 0.67
N TRP A 81 6.20 -1.55 1.60
CA TRP A 81 5.21 -0.48 1.67
C TRP A 81 4.79 -0.17 3.10
N ILE A 82 4.08 0.93 3.23
CA ILE A 82 3.53 1.45 4.47
C ILE A 82 2.00 1.40 4.40
N GLU A 83 1.38 1.00 5.50
CA GLU A 83 -0.05 1.14 5.76
C GLU A 83 -0.28 2.02 6.99
N ASP A 84 -1.47 2.61 7.09
CA ASP A 84 -1.94 3.22 8.34
C ASP A 84 -2.30 2.15 9.39
N SER A 85 -2.69 2.59 10.59
CA SER A 85 -3.08 1.70 11.68
C SER A 85 -4.30 0.80 11.37
N GLN A 86 -5.09 1.14 10.35
CA GLN A 86 -6.26 0.41 9.89
C GLN A 86 -5.93 -0.56 8.74
N GLY A 87 -4.69 -0.56 8.26
CA GLY A 87 -4.23 -1.40 7.16
C GLY A 87 -4.56 -0.84 5.77
N ASN A 88 -4.87 0.46 5.67
CA ASN A 88 -5.01 1.14 4.38
C ASN A 88 -3.63 1.51 3.85
N TYR A 89 -3.43 1.35 2.55
CA TYR A 89 -2.19 1.69 1.87
C TYR A 89 -1.86 3.18 1.96
N ILE A 90 -0.60 3.51 2.23
CA ILE A 90 -0.08 4.88 2.28
C ILE A 90 0.90 5.16 1.13
N LYS A 91 1.92 4.30 0.99
CA LYS A 91 2.98 4.45 -0.01
C LYS A 91 3.83 3.19 -0.12
N SER A 92 4.34 2.92 -1.32
CA SER A 92 5.40 1.95 -1.59
C SER A 92 6.77 2.61 -1.56
N LEU A 93 7.73 1.96 -0.89
CA LEU A 93 9.12 2.42 -0.82
C LEU A 93 10.00 1.71 -1.85
N TYR A 94 9.64 0.48 -2.20
CA TYR A 94 10.38 -0.33 -3.15
C TYR A 94 9.49 -1.45 -3.68
N ALA A 95 9.67 -1.78 -4.96
CA ALA A 95 9.26 -3.05 -5.53
C ALA A 95 10.30 -3.52 -6.55
N SER A 96 10.52 -4.84 -6.62
CA SER A 96 11.37 -5.43 -7.65
C SER A 96 10.85 -5.08 -9.04
N LYS A 97 11.74 -4.57 -9.91
CA LYS A 97 11.39 -4.11 -11.26
C LYS A 97 10.56 -5.10 -12.06
N TYR A 98 10.88 -6.39 -12.05
CA TYR A 98 10.12 -7.39 -12.82
C TYR A 98 8.63 -7.36 -12.49
N THR A 99 8.25 -7.43 -11.21
CA THR A 99 6.84 -7.38 -10.83
C THR A 99 6.24 -5.99 -11.03
N ALA A 100 6.96 -4.93 -10.65
CA ALA A 100 6.48 -3.56 -10.77
C ALA A 100 6.17 -3.16 -12.23
N ASP A 101 6.94 -3.68 -13.19
CA ASP A 101 6.83 -3.42 -14.63
C ASP A 101 5.90 -4.42 -15.36
N GLY A 102 4.98 -5.05 -14.63
CA GLY A 102 3.93 -5.89 -15.22
C GLY A 102 4.19 -7.40 -15.23
N GLY A 103 5.29 -7.87 -14.61
CA GLY A 103 5.61 -9.30 -14.49
C GLY A 103 4.49 -10.13 -13.84
N TYR A 104 3.64 -9.51 -13.03
CA TYR A 104 2.45 -10.14 -12.45
C TYR A 104 1.43 -10.65 -13.48
N LYS A 105 1.48 -10.20 -14.75
CA LYS A 105 0.64 -10.75 -15.83
C LYS A 105 1.07 -12.15 -16.23
N GLN A 106 2.36 -12.44 -16.10
CA GLN A 106 2.95 -13.75 -16.41
C GLN A 106 3.03 -14.64 -15.15
N ARG A 107 3.21 -14.03 -13.98
CA ARG A 107 3.31 -14.68 -12.67
C ARG A 107 2.32 -14.04 -11.69
N PRO A 108 1.02 -14.34 -11.81
CA PRO A 108 -0.02 -13.71 -10.99
C PRO A 108 0.11 -14.00 -9.50
N GLU A 109 0.93 -14.99 -9.12
CA GLU A 109 1.25 -15.34 -7.75
C GLU A 109 2.35 -14.49 -7.10
N ALA A 110 3.01 -13.61 -7.87
CA ALA A 110 4.08 -12.77 -7.36
C ALA A 110 3.58 -11.50 -6.67
N LEU A 111 4.02 -11.29 -5.43
CA LEU A 111 3.76 -10.09 -4.61
C LEU A 111 2.27 -9.70 -4.56
N THR A 112 1.39 -10.69 -4.40
CA THR A 112 -0.06 -10.49 -4.56
C THR A 112 -0.64 -9.57 -3.50
N GLU A 113 -0.09 -9.57 -2.27
CA GLU A 113 -0.60 -8.72 -1.21
C GLU A 113 -0.31 -7.25 -1.55
N TRP A 114 0.93 -6.95 -1.91
CA TRP A 114 1.33 -5.61 -2.34
C TRP A 114 0.50 -5.12 -3.53
N ILE A 115 0.34 -5.93 -4.58
CA ILE A 115 -0.45 -5.56 -5.78
C ILE A 115 -1.90 -5.24 -5.39
N SER A 116 -2.49 -6.05 -4.50
CA SER A 116 -3.86 -5.85 -4.02
C SER A 116 -3.98 -4.56 -3.21
N LYS A 117 -3.10 -4.38 -2.21
CA LYS A 117 -3.13 -3.24 -1.28
C LYS A 117 -2.89 -1.90 -1.96
N SER A 118 -1.96 -1.85 -2.91
CA SER A 118 -1.60 -0.62 -3.62
C SER A 118 -2.44 -0.34 -4.86
N GLY A 119 -3.25 -1.30 -5.33
CA GLY A 119 -3.93 -1.17 -6.61
C GLY A 119 -2.96 -1.11 -7.81
N TRP A 120 -1.76 -1.71 -7.68
CA TRP A 120 -0.61 -1.52 -8.59
C TRP A 120 -0.89 -1.80 -10.07
N LYS A 121 -1.94 -2.56 -10.39
CA LYS A 121 -2.33 -2.85 -11.77
C LYS A 121 -2.65 -1.58 -12.58
N ASN A 122 -2.99 -0.48 -11.91
CA ASN A 122 -3.31 0.80 -12.50
C ASN A 122 -2.16 1.83 -12.39
N ALA A 123 -0.97 1.41 -11.93
CA ALA A 123 0.16 2.31 -11.74
C ALA A 123 0.59 2.96 -13.06
N THR A 124 0.81 4.26 -13.01
CA THR A 124 1.41 5.06 -14.07
C THR A 124 2.90 4.73 -14.22
N LYS A 125 3.46 5.08 -15.38
CA LYS A 125 4.89 4.93 -15.62
C LYS A 125 5.76 5.64 -14.57
N ASN A 126 5.34 6.82 -14.13
CA ASN A 126 6.08 7.60 -13.12
C ASN A 126 6.10 6.87 -11.76
N GLU A 127 4.98 6.28 -11.34
CA GLU A 127 4.91 5.49 -10.11
C GLU A 127 5.79 4.24 -10.20
N ILE A 128 5.77 3.56 -11.34
CA ILE A 128 6.67 2.43 -11.61
C ILE A 128 8.12 2.88 -11.51
N ASP A 129 8.53 3.93 -12.21
CA ASP A 129 9.92 4.40 -12.19
C ASP A 129 10.35 4.89 -10.78
N THR A 130 9.41 5.36 -9.96
CA THR A 130 9.67 5.83 -8.59
C THR A 130 9.95 4.68 -7.61
N VAL A 131 9.16 3.60 -7.67
CA VAL A 131 9.28 2.48 -6.71
C VAL A 131 10.11 1.32 -7.24
N SER A 132 10.25 1.21 -8.57
CA SER A 132 10.94 0.09 -9.19
C SER A 132 12.45 0.28 -9.06
N GLY A 133 13.03 -0.48 -8.14
CA GLY A 133 14.47 -0.61 -8.06
C GLY A 133 14.94 -1.79 -8.91
N ALA A 134 16.21 -1.74 -9.33
CA ALA A 134 16.91 -2.96 -9.67
C ALA A 134 16.76 -3.98 -8.52
N THR A 135 16.69 -5.26 -8.86
CA THR A 135 16.66 -6.32 -7.85
C THR A 135 17.83 -6.11 -6.89
N GLN A 136 17.51 -5.92 -5.61
CA GLN A 136 18.50 -5.67 -4.58
C GLN A 136 19.48 -6.84 -4.48
N ASN A 137 20.75 -6.52 -4.30
CA ASN A 137 21.77 -7.51 -4.03
C ASN A 137 21.54 -8.12 -2.63
N PRO A 138 21.88 -9.41 -2.43
CA PRO A 138 21.83 -10.02 -1.11
C PRO A 138 22.68 -9.27 -0.09
N GLY A 139 22.22 -9.26 1.15
CA GLY A 139 22.88 -8.57 2.26
C GLY A 139 21.91 -7.73 3.08
N ASN A 140 22.46 -6.70 3.75
CA ASN A 140 21.69 -5.81 4.61
C ASN A 140 21.03 -4.71 3.77
N ILE A 141 19.71 -4.72 3.72
CA ILE A 141 18.92 -3.71 3.04
C ILE A 141 18.46 -2.67 4.05
N ASN A 142 18.55 -1.40 3.66
CA ASN A 142 18.02 -0.27 4.41
C ASN A 142 17.19 0.59 3.45
N LEU A 143 15.92 0.84 3.79
CA LEU A 143 15.03 1.75 3.08
C LEU A 143 14.56 2.83 4.03
N THR A 144 14.43 4.06 3.55
CA THR A 144 13.96 5.18 4.35
C THR A 144 12.60 5.64 3.83
N TRP A 145 11.63 5.69 4.73
CA TRP A 145 10.40 6.44 4.53
C TRP A 145 10.52 7.80 5.21
N ASP A 146 10.18 8.86 4.49
CA ASP A 146 10.24 10.25 4.92
C ASP A 146 8.99 10.73 5.66
N CYS A 147 8.15 9.79 6.12
CA CYS A 147 6.87 10.03 6.77
C CYS A 147 5.92 10.88 5.90
N LYS A 148 5.96 10.69 4.58
CA LYS A 148 5.01 11.29 3.64
C LYS A 148 4.19 10.25 2.88
N ASP A 149 2.95 10.59 2.57
CA ASP A 149 2.08 9.82 1.68
C ASP A 149 2.51 9.92 0.21
N GLU A 150 1.87 9.15 -0.68
CA GLU A 150 2.14 9.13 -2.13
C GLU A 150 2.05 10.52 -2.81
N LYS A 151 1.29 11.46 -2.25
CA LYS A 151 1.13 12.83 -2.75
C LYS A 151 2.20 13.79 -2.21
N GLY A 152 3.08 13.29 -1.33
CA GLY A 152 4.12 14.07 -0.69
C GLY A 152 3.64 14.89 0.51
N ALA A 153 2.42 14.66 1.00
CA ALA A 153 1.94 15.26 2.24
C ALA A 153 2.50 14.51 3.44
N ALA A 154 2.89 15.24 4.50
CA ALA A 154 3.32 14.63 5.74
C ALA A 154 2.18 13.84 6.38
N VAL A 155 2.49 12.66 6.92
CA VAL A 155 1.52 11.88 7.69
C VAL A 155 1.46 12.39 9.12
N LYS A 156 0.32 12.18 9.78
CA LYS A 156 0.11 12.60 11.17
C LYS A 156 0.88 11.68 12.14
N PRO A 157 1.28 12.18 13.31
CA PRO A 157 1.75 11.33 14.41
C PRO A 157 0.74 10.21 14.73
N GLY A 158 1.23 9.04 15.10
CA GLY A 158 0.43 7.86 15.40
C GLY A 158 1.11 6.56 14.95
N LYS A 159 0.35 5.47 15.04
CA LYS A 159 0.80 4.13 14.66
C LYS A 159 0.66 3.87 13.15
N TYR A 160 1.70 3.28 12.57
CA TYR A 160 1.73 2.82 11.17
C TYR A 160 2.22 1.38 11.11
N ILE A 161 2.00 0.74 9.96
CA ILE A 161 2.44 -0.62 9.70
C ILE A 161 3.45 -0.57 8.55
N TYR A 162 4.63 -1.14 8.76
CA TYR A 162 5.60 -1.38 7.68
C TYR A 162 5.55 -2.85 7.28
N ILE A 163 5.55 -3.10 5.98
CA ILE A 163 5.40 -4.44 5.43
C ILE A 163 6.53 -4.72 4.43
N VAL A 164 7.13 -5.91 4.54
CA VAL A 164 8.05 -6.46 3.55
C VAL A 164 7.47 -7.79 3.06
N GLU A 165 7.07 -7.83 1.79
CA GLU A 165 6.62 -9.05 1.13
C GLU A 165 7.76 -9.62 0.27
N GLY A 166 7.98 -10.93 0.37
CA GLY A 166 8.95 -11.64 -0.45
C GLY A 166 8.35 -12.87 -1.13
N ASN A 167 8.68 -13.04 -2.41
CA ASN A 167 8.34 -14.23 -3.20
C ASN A 167 9.48 -15.27 -3.11
N ILE A 168 9.22 -16.38 -2.41
CA ILE A 168 10.21 -17.43 -2.16
C ILE A 168 10.33 -18.35 -3.39
N TYR A 169 9.21 -18.91 -3.85
CA TYR A 169 9.16 -19.82 -5.01
C TYR A 169 7.72 -19.97 -5.49
N TRP A 170 7.43 -19.57 -6.74
CA TRP A 170 6.05 -19.50 -7.27
C TRP A 170 5.11 -18.85 -6.24
N GLY A 171 4.02 -19.52 -5.87
CA GLY A 171 3.05 -19.00 -4.91
C GLY A 171 3.47 -19.05 -3.45
N SER A 172 4.68 -19.54 -3.13
CA SER A 172 5.24 -19.51 -1.79
C SER A 172 5.79 -18.13 -1.47
N ARG A 173 5.28 -17.51 -0.41
CA ARG A 173 5.57 -16.12 -0.05
C ARG A 173 5.75 -15.97 1.45
N VAL A 174 6.40 -14.88 1.84
CA VAL A 174 6.47 -14.42 3.23
C VAL A 174 6.04 -12.96 3.31
N LEU A 175 5.22 -12.63 4.30
CA LEU A 175 4.84 -11.27 4.64
C LEU A 175 5.36 -10.97 6.03
N TYR A 176 6.29 -10.03 6.14
CA TYR A 176 6.69 -9.46 7.41
C TYR A 176 5.85 -8.21 7.68
N LYS A 177 5.15 -8.16 8.82
CA LYS A 177 4.40 -6.98 9.26
C LYS A 177 4.90 -6.52 10.63
N GLY A 178 5.19 -5.24 10.78
CA GLY A 178 5.52 -4.64 12.08
C GLY A 178 4.84 -3.28 12.24
N ASP A 179 4.57 -2.93 13.50
CA ASP A 179 3.99 -1.64 13.87
C ASP A 179 5.13 -0.66 14.21
N ILE A 180 5.00 0.61 13.84
CA ILE A 180 5.95 1.67 14.21
C ILE A 180 5.17 2.91 14.66
N GLU A 181 5.59 3.51 15.79
CA GLU A 181 5.00 4.74 16.30
C GLU A 181 5.75 5.97 15.77
N ILE A 182 5.02 6.92 15.20
CA ILE A 182 5.53 8.21 14.72
C ILE A 182 5.08 9.30 15.69
N GLY A 183 6.02 10.13 16.16
CA GLY A 183 5.71 11.24 17.05
C GLY A 183 6.95 12.03 17.45
N ASN A 184 7.01 12.41 18.72
CA ASN A 184 8.07 13.28 19.24
C ASN A 184 9.28 12.51 19.81
N SER A 185 9.19 11.18 19.90
CA SER A 185 10.23 10.31 20.46
C SER A 185 10.64 9.27 19.45
N GLU A 186 11.89 8.81 19.54
CA GLU A 186 12.37 7.65 18.78
C GLU A 186 11.55 6.40 19.11
N ASN A 187 11.37 5.53 18.12
CA ASN A 187 10.67 4.27 18.28
C ASN A 187 11.36 3.18 17.45
N THR A 188 11.39 1.95 17.97
CA THR A 188 11.95 0.80 17.25
C THR A 188 11.04 -0.42 17.41
N SER A 189 11.00 -1.26 16.38
CA SER A 189 10.18 -2.47 16.41
C SER A 189 10.68 -3.55 15.46
N ASN A 190 10.22 -4.77 15.71
CA ASN A 190 10.51 -5.94 14.88
C ASN A 190 9.21 -6.46 14.25
N ALA A 191 9.28 -6.86 12.98
CA ALA A 191 8.15 -7.40 12.26
C ALA A 191 8.01 -8.92 12.50
N LYS A 192 6.77 -9.39 12.45
CA LYS A 192 6.43 -10.81 12.51
C LYS A 192 6.23 -11.37 11.11
N ALA A 193 6.77 -12.55 10.85
CA ALA A 193 6.62 -13.26 9.58
C ALA A 193 5.32 -14.05 9.53
N ASN A 194 4.62 -13.98 8.40
CA ASN A 194 3.56 -14.90 8.02
C ASN A 194 3.92 -15.57 6.69
N TYR A 195 4.01 -16.90 6.68
CA TYR A 195 4.35 -17.68 5.50
C TYR A 195 3.09 -18.19 4.82
N ILE A 196 3.01 -18.01 3.50
CA ILE A 196 1.87 -18.42 2.67
C ILE A 196 2.36 -19.49 1.71
N ASN A 197 1.60 -20.60 1.60
CA ASN A 197 1.98 -21.78 0.80
C ASN A 197 3.40 -22.24 1.13
N LYS A 198 3.66 -22.49 2.42
CA LYS A 198 5.00 -22.86 2.91
C LYS A 198 5.47 -24.13 2.21
N ASP A 199 6.56 -24.03 1.47
CA ASP A 199 7.26 -25.20 0.93
C ASP A 199 8.08 -25.83 2.06
N SER A 200 7.66 -27.01 2.52
CA SER A 200 8.31 -27.79 3.59
C SER A 200 9.79 -28.08 3.34
N SER A 201 10.23 -27.98 2.08
CA SER A 201 11.59 -28.25 1.61
C SER A 201 12.52 -27.03 1.77
N ASN A 202 11.96 -25.82 1.88
CA ASN A 202 12.71 -24.58 1.78
C ASN A 202 12.69 -23.84 3.12
N ASN A 203 13.67 -24.15 3.97
CA ASN A 203 14.09 -23.26 5.06
C ASN A 203 14.85 -22.01 4.54
N ASP A 204 14.92 -21.82 3.21
CA ASP A 204 15.57 -20.68 2.55
C ASP A 204 14.74 -19.41 2.75
N THR A 205 15.11 -18.72 3.81
CA THR A 205 14.47 -17.48 4.24
C THR A 205 14.97 -16.36 3.33
N LEU A 206 14.22 -16.08 2.25
CA LEU A 206 14.50 -14.96 1.34
C LEU A 206 14.77 -13.67 2.11
N ILE A 207 13.96 -13.40 3.13
CA ILE A 207 14.06 -12.24 4.00
C ILE A 207 14.25 -12.71 5.45
N LYS A 208 15.05 -11.99 6.22
CA LYS A 208 15.24 -12.19 7.67
C LYS A 208 15.32 -10.85 8.40
N ASN A 209 15.12 -10.89 9.71
CA ASN A 209 15.41 -9.79 10.65
C ASN A 209 14.81 -8.45 10.22
N VAL A 210 13.52 -8.46 9.89
CA VAL A 210 12.81 -7.26 9.45
C VAL A 210 12.50 -6.37 10.66
N SER A 211 13.00 -5.14 10.66
CA SER A 211 12.80 -4.17 11.74
C SER A 211 12.62 -2.75 11.19
N ALA A 212 12.17 -1.84 12.05
CA ALA A 212 12.05 -0.43 11.74
C ALA A 212 12.54 0.44 12.90
N GLU A 213 13.05 1.62 12.56
CA GLU A 213 13.50 2.65 13.50
C GLU A 213 12.98 4.01 13.05
N PHE A 214 12.18 4.67 13.90
CA PHE A 214 11.72 6.03 13.70
C PHE A 214 12.65 7.03 14.39
N THR A 215 13.01 8.10 13.68
CA THR A 215 13.76 9.24 14.21
C THR A 215 12.92 10.51 14.00
N PRO A 216 12.54 11.23 15.08
CA PRO A 216 11.84 12.50 14.98
C PRO A 216 12.66 13.55 14.24
N LYS A 217 11.98 14.47 13.55
CA LYS A 217 12.62 15.65 13.00
C LYS A 217 13.00 16.59 14.16
N LYS A 218 14.29 16.98 14.22
CA LYS A 218 14.81 17.96 15.18
C LYS A 218 14.40 19.38 14.81
#